data_AF-A0A917PBL8-F1
#
_entry.id   AF-A0A917PBL8-F1
#
_cell.length_a   1.000
_cell.length_b   1.000
_cell.length_c   1.000
_cell.angle_alpha   90.00
_cell.angle_beta   90.00
_cell.angle_gamma   90.00
#
_symmetry.space_group_name_H-M   'P 1'
#
loop_
_entity.id
_entity.type
_entity.pdbx_description
1 polymer ?
#
loop_
_entity_poly.entity_id
_entity_poly.type
_entity_poly.pdbx_seq_one_letter_code
_entity_poly.pdbx_strand_id
1 'polypeptide(L)'
;MPLDDALAARMAEPDFWPVYLFDDDAPDVYDEDAEDQESHVARFQLGGGFALVLDLTLALEYVNLALAAPSFAAPVTVGWDDQAHFHPHVMPWPELDLLCRAVALHDPELRHPGPMLALLCRFAFLAEGDDLDRVTPLVDAAFGLMRPGDGKGGVRAETRDGFDLRDLRGTGVAWTSRADGHRAIDQHRGDGLPLYSLRAPDSEDFPFAEWSALLAQARERIGVTAGDRTLRAPAVRQALDRCTAPNGYEHLAALADALSAVGYTQPVLMRAVAQPSHRAEACWAVETLSGLPQGELVPRWFGPSPLAGSESWRLSLTLPGAERPWRFGQQVAEELSTALQEAGLGRAEVGGSMSRPEGGGYVHVEDHLDLLIRDDLALGVTIIARILHSHRAAETATLRHAGEEDEVIPLRLPT
;
A
#
# COMPACT_ATOMS: atom_id res chain seq x y z
N MET A 1 16.78 -15.62 5.17
CA MET A 1 17.52 -14.89 6.22
C MET A 1 16.48 -14.04 6.91
N PRO A 2 16.46 -14.01 8.25
CA PRO A 2 15.59 -13.08 8.97
C PRO A 2 15.84 -11.65 8.46
N LEU A 3 14.88 -10.76 8.71
CA LEU A 3 15.18 -9.32 8.61
C LEU A 3 16.49 -9.06 9.33
N ASP A 4 17.35 -8.24 8.73
CA ASP A 4 18.61 -7.85 9.36
C ASP A 4 18.32 -7.36 10.78
N ASP A 5 19.10 -7.81 11.77
CA ASP A 5 18.92 -7.45 13.17
C ASP A 5 18.96 -5.92 13.35
N ALA A 6 19.77 -5.23 12.52
CA ALA A 6 19.84 -3.77 12.48
C ALA A 6 18.51 -3.15 12.04
N LEU A 7 17.92 -3.62 10.94
CA LEU A 7 16.63 -3.13 10.47
C LEU A 7 15.50 -3.49 11.45
N ALA A 8 15.52 -4.69 12.02
CA ALA A 8 14.53 -5.09 13.02
C ALA A 8 14.59 -4.21 14.28
N ALA A 9 15.80 -3.85 14.73
CA ALA A 9 15.98 -2.91 15.82
C ALA A 9 15.47 -1.51 15.45
N ARG A 10 15.83 -1.01 14.25
CA ARG A 10 15.38 0.29 13.76
C ARG A 10 13.85 0.36 13.63
N MET A 11 13.21 -0.67 13.10
CA MET A 11 11.74 -0.78 12.97
C MET A 11 10.99 -0.72 14.32
N ALA A 12 11.68 -1.01 15.43
CA ALA A 12 11.11 -0.94 16.78
C ALA A 12 11.21 0.46 17.38
N GLU A 13 11.96 1.38 16.77
CA GLU A 13 12.10 2.75 17.23
C GLU A 13 10.83 3.56 16.91
N PRO A 14 10.42 4.51 17.79
CA PRO A 14 9.14 5.22 17.63
C PRO A 14 9.02 6.06 16.36
N ASP A 15 10.13 6.57 15.85
CA ASP A 15 10.24 7.48 14.70
C ASP A 15 10.39 6.75 13.36
N PHE A 16 10.81 5.48 13.35
CA PHE A 16 11.04 4.75 12.10
C PHE A 16 9.81 4.76 11.20
N TRP A 17 8.63 4.44 11.74
CA TRP A 17 7.42 4.31 10.93
C TRP A 17 6.89 5.66 10.44
N PRO A 18 6.83 6.73 11.27
CA PRO A 18 6.58 8.07 10.76
C PRO A 18 7.50 8.46 9.59
N VAL A 19 8.82 8.26 9.73
CA VAL A 19 9.78 8.54 8.65
C VAL A 19 9.54 7.63 7.44
N TYR A 20 9.34 6.34 7.65
CA TYR A 20 9.10 5.37 6.58
C TYR A 20 7.77 5.59 5.85
N LEU A 21 6.75 6.16 6.50
CA LEU A 21 5.43 6.41 5.90
C LEU A 21 5.30 7.83 5.35
N PHE A 22 6.28 8.70 5.58
CA PHE A 22 6.23 10.12 5.27
C PHE A 22 5.06 10.80 5.99
N ASP A 23 4.89 10.48 7.27
CA ASP A 23 3.87 11.10 8.12
C ASP A 23 4.26 12.57 8.41
N ASP A 24 3.28 13.47 8.52
CA ASP A 24 3.51 14.89 8.86
C ASP A 24 4.22 15.07 10.24
N ASP A 25 4.07 14.07 11.12
CA ASP A 25 4.72 14.00 12.44
C ASP A 25 6.15 13.39 12.38
N ALA A 26 6.65 13.05 11.19
CA ALA A 26 8.00 12.54 11.05
C ALA A 26 9.02 13.60 11.50
N PRO A 27 10.02 13.23 12.34
CA PRO A 27 11.09 14.14 12.66
C PRO A 27 11.86 14.50 11.38
N ASP A 28 12.32 15.75 11.30
CA ASP A 28 13.26 16.16 10.27
C ASP A 28 14.55 15.35 10.43
N VAL A 29 14.73 14.37 9.55
CA VAL A 29 15.88 13.47 9.49
C VAL A 29 16.96 13.99 8.55
N TYR A 30 16.75 15.15 7.92
CA TYR A 30 17.72 15.74 7.02
C TYR A 30 18.83 16.43 7.83
N ASP A 31 19.93 15.70 8.05
CA ASP A 31 21.17 16.28 8.58
C ASP A 31 22.16 16.47 7.41
N GLU A 32 22.36 17.74 7.00
CA GLU A 32 23.30 18.11 5.94
C GLU A 32 24.75 17.64 6.23
N ASP A 33 25.06 17.35 7.50
CA ASP A 33 26.40 16.96 7.98
C ASP A 33 26.55 15.44 8.25
N ALA A 34 25.52 14.62 8.01
CA ALA A 34 25.59 13.18 8.21
C ALA A 34 26.40 12.50 7.09
N GLU A 35 27.72 12.40 7.28
CA GLU A 35 28.64 11.65 6.41
C GLU A 35 28.27 10.14 6.31
N ASP A 36 27.47 9.62 7.24
CA ASP A 36 26.95 8.26 7.27
C ASP A 36 25.42 8.25 7.09
N GLN A 37 24.97 8.14 5.84
CA GLN A 37 23.54 7.94 5.54
C GLN A 37 23.10 6.56 6.04
N GLU A 38 22.13 6.53 6.95
CA GLU A 38 21.55 5.29 7.47
C GLU A 38 20.81 4.56 6.34
N SER A 39 21.46 3.53 5.77
CA SER A 39 20.87 2.63 4.76
C SER A 39 20.65 1.24 5.36
N HIS A 40 19.44 0.71 5.17
CA HIS A 40 19.05 -0.63 5.59
C HIS A 40 18.58 -1.46 4.40
N VAL A 41 19.00 -2.73 4.34
CA VAL A 41 18.60 -3.63 3.25
C VAL A 41 17.85 -4.85 3.77
N ALA A 42 16.57 -4.99 3.42
CA ALA A 42 15.80 -6.20 3.65
C ALA A 42 15.83 -7.12 2.43
N ARG A 43 16.07 -8.43 2.62
CA ARG A 43 16.06 -9.43 1.54
C ARG A 43 15.03 -10.52 1.80
N PHE A 44 13.94 -10.50 1.05
CA PHE A 44 12.85 -11.48 1.11
C PHE A 44 13.07 -12.60 0.09
N GLN A 45 13.65 -13.70 0.52
CA GLN A 45 14.01 -14.82 -0.36
C GLN A 45 12.82 -15.74 -0.64
N LEU A 46 12.71 -16.22 -1.88
CA LEU A 46 11.72 -17.22 -2.29
C LEU A 46 12.34 -18.58 -2.63
N GLY A 47 13.68 -18.66 -2.63
CA GLY A 47 14.48 -19.80 -3.06
C GLY A 47 14.77 -19.77 -4.56
N GLY A 48 15.54 -20.75 -5.07
CA GLY A 48 15.83 -20.85 -6.50
C GLY A 48 16.58 -19.64 -7.10
N GLY A 49 17.24 -18.83 -6.25
CA GLY A 49 17.92 -17.59 -6.64
C GLY A 49 17.01 -16.37 -6.78
N PHE A 50 15.72 -16.49 -6.47
CA PHE A 50 14.78 -15.37 -6.48
C PHE A 50 14.65 -14.71 -5.10
N ALA A 51 14.65 -13.38 -5.08
CA ALA A 51 14.34 -12.58 -3.89
C ALA A 51 13.82 -11.19 -4.26
N LEU A 52 13.01 -10.60 -3.38
CA LEU A 52 12.77 -9.16 -3.36
C LEU A 52 13.77 -8.50 -2.41
N VAL A 53 14.40 -7.42 -2.86
CA VAL A 53 15.39 -6.65 -2.10
C VAL A 53 14.84 -5.25 -1.90
N LEU A 54 14.65 -4.86 -0.65
CA LEU A 54 14.20 -3.53 -0.28
C LEU A 54 15.39 -2.78 0.32
N ASP A 55 15.75 -1.66 -0.28
CA ASP A 55 16.78 -0.74 0.19
C ASP A 55 16.10 0.52 0.73
N LEU A 56 16.41 0.85 1.98
CA LEU A 56 15.82 1.96 2.74
C LEU A 56 16.92 2.96 3.06
N THR A 57 16.91 4.12 2.43
CA THR A 57 17.79 5.23 2.79
C THR A 57 16.93 6.34 3.41
N LEU A 58 16.67 6.21 4.71
CA LEU A 58 15.66 7.02 5.41
C LEU A 58 16.01 8.51 5.42
N ALA A 59 17.30 8.86 5.54
CA ALA A 59 17.77 10.25 5.52
C ALA A 59 17.55 10.95 4.16
N LEU A 60 17.43 10.18 3.08
CA LEU A 60 17.10 10.70 1.74
C LEU A 60 15.63 10.48 1.39
N GLU A 61 14.82 10.00 2.34
CA GLU A 61 13.42 9.63 2.13
C GLU A 61 13.24 8.72 0.90
N TYR A 62 14.22 7.85 0.68
CA TYR A 62 14.33 7.03 -0.53
C TYR A 62 14.16 5.55 -0.21
N VAL A 63 13.21 4.91 -0.87
CA VAL A 63 12.89 3.49 -0.70
C VAL A 63 12.93 2.81 -2.06
N ASN A 64 13.86 1.88 -2.29
CA ASN A 64 13.98 1.17 -3.57
C ASN A 64 13.65 -0.32 -3.42
N LEU A 65 12.77 -0.80 -4.28
CA LEU A 65 12.44 -2.22 -4.42
C LEU A 65 13.10 -2.78 -5.67
N ALA A 66 13.88 -3.86 -5.49
CA ALA A 66 14.57 -4.56 -6.55
C ALA A 66 14.25 -6.06 -6.56
N LEU A 67 14.33 -6.65 -7.75
CA LEU A 67 14.24 -8.09 -8.00
C LEU A 67 15.64 -8.69 -8.14
N ALA A 68 15.98 -9.64 -7.28
CA ALA A 68 17.08 -10.57 -7.53
C ALA A 68 16.53 -11.81 -8.24
N ALA A 69 17.17 -12.22 -9.33
CA ALA A 69 16.83 -13.42 -10.09
C ALA A 69 18.11 -14.11 -10.60
N PRO A 70 18.07 -15.42 -10.92
CA PRO A 70 19.24 -16.17 -11.38
C PRO A 70 19.88 -15.64 -12.66
N SER A 71 19.09 -15.00 -13.53
CA SER A 71 19.57 -14.41 -14.78
C SER A 71 20.30 -13.08 -14.57
N PHE A 72 20.20 -12.47 -13.39
CA PHE A 72 20.80 -11.16 -13.10
C PHE A 72 22.10 -11.29 -12.32
N ALA A 73 23.11 -10.52 -12.71
CA ALA A 73 24.37 -10.42 -11.97
C ALA A 73 24.23 -9.64 -10.65
N ALA A 74 23.23 -8.75 -10.56
CA ALA A 74 22.87 -7.95 -9.40
C ALA A 74 21.35 -7.72 -9.38
N PRO A 75 20.72 -7.39 -8.24
CA PRO A 75 19.31 -7.05 -8.19
C PRO A 75 18.96 -5.89 -9.14
N VAL A 76 17.80 -5.97 -9.80
CA VAL A 76 17.29 -4.98 -10.75
C VAL A 76 16.13 -4.23 -10.14
N THR A 77 16.16 -2.89 -10.12
CA THR A 77 15.06 -2.06 -9.60
C THR A 77 13.75 -2.35 -10.34
N VAL A 78 12.69 -2.53 -9.56
CA VAL A 78 11.32 -2.72 -10.06
C VAL A 78 10.35 -1.63 -9.59
N GLY A 79 10.75 -0.81 -8.61
CA GLY A 79 10.07 0.43 -8.20
C GLY A 79 10.87 1.17 -7.12
N TRP A 80 10.62 2.47 -6.96
CA TRP A 80 11.27 3.31 -5.94
C TRP A 80 10.34 4.44 -5.48
N ASP A 81 10.34 4.80 -4.21
CA ASP A 81 9.54 5.91 -3.69
C ASP A 81 10.48 6.93 -3.03
N ASP A 82 10.47 8.16 -3.54
CA ASP A 82 11.40 9.25 -3.21
C ASP A 82 10.70 10.57 -2.89
N GLN A 83 9.41 10.50 -2.54
CA GLN A 83 8.49 11.64 -2.34
C GLN A 83 8.26 12.55 -3.56
N ALA A 84 9.10 12.53 -4.59
CA ALA A 84 8.90 13.32 -5.80
C ALA A 84 8.05 12.56 -6.83
N HIS A 85 8.23 11.24 -6.87
CA HIS A 85 7.57 10.34 -7.81
C HIS A 85 6.57 9.48 -7.05
N PHE A 86 5.46 10.08 -6.62
CA PHE A 86 4.52 9.51 -5.64
C PHE A 86 3.93 8.12 -5.93
N HIS A 87 4.15 7.53 -7.12
CA HIS A 87 3.43 6.33 -7.59
C HIS A 87 4.28 5.26 -8.28
N PRO A 88 5.34 4.73 -7.65
CA PRO A 88 6.12 3.61 -8.17
C PRO A 88 5.42 2.28 -7.87
N HIS A 89 4.14 2.16 -8.25
CA HIS A 89 3.40 0.96 -7.90
C HIS A 89 3.82 -0.19 -8.81
N VAL A 90 4.30 -1.25 -8.19
CA VAL A 90 4.96 -2.36 -8.89
C VAL A 90 3.98 -3.50 -9.15
N MET A 91 3.02 -3.70 -8.25
CA MET A 91 2.20 -4.91 -8.23
C MET A 91 0.77 -4.69 -7.74
N PRO A 92 -0.20 -5.47 -8.23
CA PRO A 92 -1.54 -5.47 -7.65
C PRO A 92 -1.54 -6.18 -6.30
N TRP A 93 -2.53 -5.89 -5.46
CA TRP A 93 -2.67 -6.51 -4.15
C TRP A 93 -2.52 -8.05 -4.14
N PRO A 94 -3.16 -8.82 -5.05
CA PRO A 94 -3.02 -10.28 -5.03
C PRO A 94 -1.60 -10.78 -5.25
N GLU A 95 -0.75 -10.04 -5.98
CA GLU A 95 0.67 -10.41 -6.15
C GLU A 95 1.45 -10.19 -4.85
N LEU A 96 1.24 -9.06 -4.17
CA LEU A 96 1.90 -8.78 -2.90
C LEU A 96 1.56 -9.83 -1.83
N ASP A 97 0.28 -10.12 -1.64
CA ASP A 97 -0.17 -11.11 -0.65
C ASP A 97 0.35 -12.53 -1.01
N LEU A 98 0.34 -12.92 -2.29
CA LEU A 98 0.94 -14.18 -2.75
C LEU A 98 2.43 -14.27 -2.40
N LEU A 99 3.19 -13.22 -2.69
CA LEU A 99 4.62 -13.17 -2.43
C LEU A 99 4.92 -13.22 -0.93
N CYS A 100 4.17 -12.49 -0.11
CA CYS A 100 4.32 -12.52 1.35
C CYS A 100 4.06 -13.92 1.93
N ARG A 101 2.99 -14.60 1.50
CA ARG A 101 2.69 -15.98 1.92
C ARG A 101 3.81 -16.93 1.53
N ALA A 102 4.28 -16.84 0.28
CA ALA A 102 5.27 -17.77 -0.24
C ALA A 102 6.66 -17.55 0.39
N VAL A 103 7.05 -16.29 0.65
CA VAL A 103 8.28 -15.96 1.40
C VAL A 103 8.17 -16.46 2.84
N ALA A 104 7.03 -16.24 3.53
CA ALA A 104 6.84 -16.78 4.88
C ALA A 104 6.98 -18.31 4.89
N LEU A 105 6.39 -19.03 3.92
CA LEU A 105 6.58 -20.48 3.81
C LEU A 105 8.04 -20.91 3.55
N HIS A 106 8.86 -20.03 2.99
CA HIS A 106 10.28 -20.28 2.73
C HIS A 106 11.15 -19.97 3.96
N ASP A 107 10.89 -18.87 4.64
CA ASP A 107 11.63 -18.39 5.80
C ASP A 107 10.74 -18.46 7.06
N PRO A 108 10.94 -19.47 7.92
CA PRO A 108 10.12 -19.66 9.10
C PRO A 108 10.20 -18.53 10.12
N GLU A 109 11.21 -17.67 10.09
CA GLU A 109 11.30 -16.53 11.02
C GLU A 109 10.32 -15.41 10.62
N LEU A 110 9.89 -15.38 9.36
CA LEU A 110 8.92 -14.41 8.88
C LEU A 110 7.48 -14.86 9.18
N ARG A 111 6.64 -13.88 9.49
CA ARG A 111 5.19 -14.03 9.64
C ARG A 111 4.48 -13.36 8.47
N HIS A 112 3.30 -13.88 8.17
CA HIS A 112 2.36 -13.24 7.28
C HIS A 112 0.96 -13.23 7.94
N PRO A 113 0.20 -12.13 7.88
CA PRO A 113 0.70 -10.76 7.74
C PRO A 113 1.86 -10.45 8.70
N GLY A 114 2.71 -9.49 8.36
CA GLY A 114 3.93 -9.22 9.13
C GLY A 114 4.83 -8.18 8.45
N PRO A 115 6.13 -8.14 8.79
CA PRO A 115 7.04 -7.06 8.38
C PRO A 115 7.15 -6.89 6.86
N MET A 116 7.22 -7.99 6.10
CA MET A 116 7.25 -7.91 4.63
C MET A 116 6.01 -7.22 4.07
N LEU A 117 4.82 -7.51 4.60
CA LEU A 117 3.58 -6.88 4.13
C LEU A 117 3.53 -5.40 4.53
N ALA A 118 3.92 -5.06 5.76
CA ALA A 118 3.94 -3.68 6.25
C ALA A 118 4.92 -2.79 5.49
N LEU A 119 6.08 -3.35 5.09
CA LEU A 119 7.05 -2.63 4.28
C LEU A 119 6.58 -2.54 2.82
N LEU A 120 6.25 -3.67 2.21
CA LEU A 120 6.03 -3.73 0.76
C LEU A 120 4.64 -3.27 0.30
N CYS A 121 3.68 -3.02 1.22
CA CYS A 121 2.39 -2.44 0.84
C CYS A 121 2.53 -1.08 0.13
N ARG A 122 3.62 -0.35 0.38
CA ARG A 122 4.01 0.87 -0.35
C ARG A 122 4.06 0.69 -1.87
N PHE A 123 4.43 -0.50 -2.35
CA PHE A 123 4.61 -0.83 -3.76
C PHE A 123 3.42 -1.57 -4.38
N ALA A 124 2.32 -1.68 -3.63
CA ALA A 124 1.06 -2.21 -4.10
C ALA A 124 -0.03 -1.13 -4.08
N PHE A 125 -0.99 -1.27 -4.98
CA PHE A 125 -2.13 -0.37 -5.07
C PHE A 125 -3.43 -1.14 -5.25
N LEU A 126 -4.55 -0.47 -4.97
CA LEU A 126 -5.89 -0.98 -5.18
C LEU A 126 -6.40 -0.58 -6.56
N ALA A 127 -6.75 -1.58 -7.36
CA ALA A 127 -7.42 -1.42 -8.64
C ALA A 127 -8.94 -1.64 -8.49
N GLU A 128 -9.71 -1.34 -9.55
CA GLU A 128 -11.19 -1.43 -9.57
C GLU A 128 -11.79 -2.76 -9.07
N GLY A 129 -11.03 -3.85 -9.20
CA GLY A 129 -11.47 -5.19 -8.80
C GLY A 129 -11.05 -5.60 -7.38
N ASP A 130 -10.31 -4.78 -6.65
CA ASP A 130 -9.81 -5.13 -5.32
C ASP A 130 -10.87 -4.90 -4.23
N ASP A 131 -10.96 -5.88 -3.33
CA ASP A 131 -11.98 -5.96 -2.28
C ASP A 131 -11.36 -5.59 -0.93
N LEU A 132 -11.74 -4.42 -0.40
CA LEU A 132 -11.21 -3.91 0.86
C LEU A 132 -11.49 -4.82 2.06
N ASP A 133 -12.51 -5.68 2.00
CA ASP A 133 -12.80 -6.68 3.03
C ASP A 133 -11.71 -7.75 3.11
N ARG A 134 -11.00 -7.98 2.01
CA ARG A 134 -9.87 -8.93 1.93
C ARG A 134 -8.54 -8.28 2.29
N VAL A 135 -8.40 -6.99 2.00
CA VAL A 135 -7.14 -6.25 2.12
C VAL A 135 -6.96 -5.71 3.53
N THR A 136 -7.96 -4.99 4.03
CA THR A 136 -7.85 -4.19 5.27
C THR A 136 -7.42 -5.03 6.47
N PRO A 137 -8.00 -6.21 6.76
CA PRO A 137 -7.62 -7.00 7.93
C PRO A 137 -6.18 -7.53 7.85
N LEU A 138 -5.63 -7.71 6.65
CA LEU A 138 -4.25 -8.17 6.45
C LEU A 138 -3.25 -7.02 6.69
N VAL A 139 -3.52 -5.84 6.13
CA VAL A 139 -2.69 -4.64 6.33
C VAL A 139 -2.71 -4.19 7.79
N ASP A 140 -3.90 -4.11 8.39
CA ASP A 140 -4.08 -3.74 9.79
C ASP A 140 -3.34 -4.70 10.74
N ALA A 141 -3.39 -6.01 10.45
CA ALA A 141 -2.64 -7.01 11.20
C ALA A 141 -1.13 -6.87 11.04
N ALA A 142 -0.64 -6.54 9.85
CA ALA A 142 0.79 -6.35 9.61
C ALA A 142 1.33 -5.15 10.40
N PHE A 143 0.66 -4.00 10.34
CA PHE A 143 1.04 -2.83 11.13
C PHE A 143 0.82 -3.07 12.63
N GLY A 144 -0.25 -3.75 13.03
CA GLY A 144 -0.52 -4.08 14.44
C GLY A 144 0.57 -4.94 15.09
N LEU A 145 1.23 -5.81 14.31
CA LEU A 145 2.39 -6.58 14.78
C LEU A 145 3.65 -5.74 14.91
N MET A 146 3.86 -4.76 14.03
CA MET A 146 5.07 -3.95 13.99
C MET A 146 5.01 -2.73 14.92
N ARG A 147 3.83 -2.14 15.06
CA ARG A 147 3.50 -1.00 15.92
C ARG A 147 2.32 -1.35 16.80
N PRO A 148 2.51 -2.04 17.95
CA PRO A 148 1.39 -2.29 18.86
C PRO A 148 0.67 -0.97 19.19
N GLY A 149 -0.60 -0.88 18.81
CA GLY A 149 -1.40 0.34 19.01
C GLY A 149 -1.76 0.54 20.48
N ASP A 150 -2.39 1.67 20.79
CA ASP A 150 -2.90 1.95 22.15
C ASP A 150 -4.14 1.11 22.54
N GLY A 151 -4.59 0.22 21.65
CA GLY A 151 -5.68 -0.72 21.88
C GLY A 151 -7.08 -0.13 21.70
N LYS A 152 -7.22 1.09 21.14
CA LYS A 152 -8.52 1.77 20.99
C LYS A 152 -9.52 1.13 20.01
N GLY A 153 -9.11 0.09 19.27
CA GLY A 153 -9.96 -0.60 18.29
C GLY A 153 -10.27 0.26 17.06
N GLY A 154 -10.72 -0.38 15.97
CA GLY A 154 -10.91 0.27 14.67
C GLY A 154 -9.71 0.15 13.75
N VAL A 155 -9.84 0.68 12.52
CA VAL A 155 -8.74 0.69 11.53
C VAL A 155 -7.70 1.70 11.95
N ARG A 156 -6.45 1.28 11.90
CA ARG A 156 -5.29 2.12 12.21
C ARG A 156 -5.14 3.28 11.22
N ALA A 157 -4.67 4.43 11.70
CA ALA A 157 -4.44 5.62 10.85
C ALA A 157 -3.51 5.27 9.68
N GLU A 158 -2.40 4.59 9.97
CA GLU A 158 -1.41 4.14 8.98
C GLU A 158 -2.03 3.24 7.90
N THR A 159 -3.01 2.43 8.29
CA THR A 159 -3.72 1.54 7.37
C THR A 159 -4.64 2.35 6.46
N ARG A 160 -5.39 3.32 7.02
CA ARG A 160 -6.26 4.18 6.24
C ARG A 160 -5.49 5.12 5.32
N ASP A 161 -4.50 5.83 5.85
CA ASP A 161 -3.66 6.77 5.12
C ASP A 161 -2.89 6.07 4.00
N GLY A 162 -2.36 4.87 4.30
CA GLY A 162 -1.75 4.00 3.29
C GLY A 162 -2.70 3.62 2.16
N PHE A 163 -3.98 3.34 2.45
CA PHE A 163 -4.95 3.06 1.40
C PHE A 163 -5.30 4.29 0.59
N ASP A 164 -5.56 5.44 1.19
CA ASP A 164 -5.93 6.63 0.43
C ASP A 164 -4.82 7.08 -0.55
N LEU A 165 -3.57 6.90 -0.15
CA LEU A 165 -2.40 7.13 -0.99
C LEU A 165 -2.20 6.10 -2.11
N ARG A 166 -2.82 4.93 -2.00
CA ARG A 166 -2.60 3.77 -2.89
C ARG A 166 -3.89 3.23 -3.50
N ASP A 167 -5.00 3.92 -3.31
CA ASP A 167 -6.27 3.65 -3.96
C ASP A 167 -6.30 4.37 -5.31
N LEU A 168 -6.18 3.59 -6.38
CA LEU A 168 -6.21 4.10 -7.75
C LEU A 168 -7.52 3.72 -8.46
N ARG A 169 -8.53 3.26 -7.72
CA ARG A 169 -9.88 3.08 -8.27
C ARG A 169 -10.41 4.43 -8.78
N GLY A 170 -11.12 4.42 -9.89
CA GLY A 170 -11.63 5.62 -10.56
C GLY A 170 -10.58 6.42 -11.36
N THR A 171 -9.29 6.12 -11.25
CA THR A 171 -8.22 6.92 -11.90
C THR A 171 -7.92 6.51 -13.35
N GLY A 172 -8.63 5.50 -13.88
CA GLY A 172 -8.39 4.99 -15.24
C GLY A 172 -7.15 4.09 -15.37
N VAL A 173 -6.52 3.71 -14.26
CA VAL A 173 -5.45 2.72 -14.20
C VAL A 173 -6.02 1.30 -14.33
N ALA A 174 -5.50 0.52 -15.27
CA ALA A 174 -5.96 -0.83 -15.52
C ALA A 174 -4.81 -1.82 -15.76
N TRP A 175 -4.98 -3.05 -15.26
CA TRP A 175 -4.08 -4.15 -15.59
C TRP A 175 -4.40 -4.70 -16.97
N THR A 176 -3.40 -4.72 -17.83
CA THR A 176 -3.48 -5.24 -19.20
C THR A 176 -2.52 -6.42 -19.38
N SER A 177 -2.64 -7.11 -20.51
CA SER A 177 -1.68 -8.14 -20.91
C SER A 177 -0.88 -7.66 -22.11
N ARG A 178 0.44 -7.74 -22.01
CA ARG A 178 1.36 -7.51 -23.11
C ARG A 178 1.24 -8.62 -24.16
N ALA A 179 1.81 -8.37 -25.34
CA ALA A 179 1.84 -9.35 -26.44
C ALA A 179 2.58 -10.65 -26.07
N ASP A 180 3.54 -10.58 -25.14
CA ASP A 180 4.29 -11.71 -24.58
C ASP A 180 3.53 -12.45 -23.45
N GLY A 181 2.31 -12.00 -23.10
CA GLY A 181 1.47 -12.59 -22.06
C GLY A 181 1.77 -12.11 -20.64
N HIS A 182 2.75 -11.22 -20.46
CA HIS A 182 3.05 -10.65 -19.16
C HIS A 182 2.06 -9.55 -18.78
N ARG A 183 1.76 -9.44 -17.48
CA ARG A 183 0.85 -8.41 -16.96
C ARG A 183 1.58 -7.08 -16.86
N ALA A 184 1.02 -6.07 -17.52
CA ALA A 184 1.46 -4.69 -17.48
C ALA A 184 0.35 -3.80 -16.95
N ILE A 185 0.71 -2.56 -16.63
CA ILE A 185 -0.22 -1.54 -16.17
C ILE A 185 -0.33 -0.47 -17.24
N ASP A 186 -1.57 -0.13 -17.60
CA ASP A 186 -1.86 0.95 -18.52
C ASP A 186 -2.60 2.06 -17.78
N GLN A 187 -2.29 3.30 -18.11
CA GLN A 187 -2.96 4.48 -17.61
C GLN A 187 -3.58 5.20 -18.81
N HIS A 188 -4.86 4.95 -19.04
CA HIS A 188 -5.54 5.40 -20.25
C HIS A 188 -5.80 6.92 -20.29
N ARG A 189 -5.55 7.64 -19.19
CA ARG A 189 -5.74 9.10 -19.06
C ARG A 189 -4.39 9.76 -18.78
N GLY A 190 -3.87 10.49 -19.78
CA GLY A 190 -2.53 11.11 -19.76
C GLY A 190 -2.45 12.46 -19.04
N ASP A 191 -3.57 12.95 -18.49
CA ASP A 191 -3.76 14.21 -17.77
C ASP A 191 -3.95 14.00 -16.25
N GLY A 192 -3.93 12.75 -15.78
CA GLY A 192 -3.99 12.40 -14.35
C GLY A 192 -2.62 12.30 -13.68
N LEU A 193 -2.61 12.01 -12.38
CA LEU A 193 -1.38 11.76 -11.60
C LEU A 193 -0.55 10.67 -12.31
N PRO A 194 0.64 11.00 -12.87
CA PRO A 194 1.39 10.06 -13.68
C PRO A 194 1.77 8.84 -12.83
N LEU A 195 1.43 7.67 -13.35
CA LEU A 195 1.88 6.42 -12.79
C LEU A 195 3.35 6.24 -13.17
N TYR A 196 4.26 6.57 -12.25
CA TYR A 196 5.71 6.36 -12.39
C TYR A 196 6.12 4.87 -12.34
N SER A 197 5.24 3.98 -12.76
CA SER A 197 5.49 2.55 -12.76
C SER A 197 6.39 2.16 -13.93
N LEU A 198 7.44 1.39 -13.63
CA LEU A 198 8.24 0.73 -14.65
C LEU A 198 7.44 -0.33 -15.42
N ARG A 199 6.26 -0.75 -14.93
CA ARG A 199 5.51 -1.89 -15.47
C ARG A 199 4.59 -1.53 -16.65
N ALA A 200 4.86 -0.44 -17.34
CA ALA A 200 4.11 0.00 -18.53
C ALA A 200 4.20 -1.01 -19.70
N PRO A 201 3.22 -1.07 -20.62
CA PRO A 201 3.16 -2.10 -21.65
C PRO A 201 4.29 -2.04 -22.68
N ASP A 202 4.91 -0.87 -22.83
CA ASP A 202 6.03 -0.56 -23.72
C ASP A 202 7.38 -0.47 -22.98
N SER A 203 7.39 -0.61 -21.65
CA SER A 203 8.61 -0.56 -20.86
C SER A 203 9.57 -1.71 -21.20
N GLU A 204 10.84 -1.35 -21.38
CA GLU A 204 11.98 -2.26 -21.50
C GLU A 204 12.75 -2.40 -20.18
N ASP A 205 12.55 -1.48 -19.22
CA ASP A 205 13.27 -1.44 -17.95
C ASP A 205 12.73 -2.45 -16.93
N PHE A 206 11.44 -2.81 -17.04
CA PHE A 206 10.84 -3.77 -16.11
C PHE A 206 11.11 -5.22 -16.52
N PRO A 207 11.63 -6.07 -15.60
CA PRO A 207 11.98 -7.45 -15.89
C PRO A 207 10.75 -8.38 -15.90
N PHE A 208 9.89 -8.26 -16.92
CA PHE A 208 8.60 -8.98 -17.00
C PHE A 208 8.73 -10.51 -16.92
N ALA A 209 9.75 -11.07 -17.57
CA ALA A 209 9.98 -12.51 -17.61
C ALA A 209 10.38 -13.05 -16.23
N GLU A 210 11.36 -12.42 -15.58
CA GLU A 210 11.83 -12.79 -14.25
C GLU A 210 10.77 -12.51 -13.18
N TRP A 211 10.01 -11.43 -13.28
CA TRP A 211 8.89 -11.16 -12.39
C TRP A 211 7.82 -12.25 -12.50
N SER A 212 7.49 -12.66 -13.72
CA SER A 212 6.53 -13.76 -13.95
C SER A 212 7.06 -15.10 -13.42
N ALA A 213 8.37 -15.36 -13.54
CA ALA A 213 9.02 -16.54 -12.98
C ALA A 213 8.99 -16.54 -11.44
N LEU A 214 9.25 -15.40 -10.81
CA LEU A 214 9.10 -15.20 -9.36
C LEU A 214 7.66 -15.55 -8.91
N LEU A 215 6.65 -15.00 -9.58
CA LEU A 215 5.24 -15.28 -9.27
C LEU A 215 4.88 -16.76 -9.48
N ALA A 216 5.39 -17.39 -10.53
CA ALA A 216 5.18 -18.81 -10.79
C ALA A 216 5.76 -19.67 -9.66
N GLN A 217 6.98 -19.35 -9.21
CA GLN A 217 7.61 -20.02 -8.08
C GLN A 217 6.83 -19.82 -6.77
N ALA A 218 6.28 -18.62 -6.54
CA ALA A 218 5.45 -18.34 -5.38
C ALA A 218 4.19 -19.23 -5.39
N ARG A 219 3.51 -19.32 -6.54
CA ARG A 219 2.34 -20.20 -6.72
C ARG A 219 2.69 -21.68 -6.54
N GLU A 220 3.82 -22.12 -7.09
CA GLU A 220 4.29 -23.51 -6.93
C GLU A 220 4.50 -23.84 -5.45
N ARG A 221 5.18 -22.98 -4.70
CA ARG A 221 5.44 -23.19 -3.27
C ARG A 221 4.15 -23.30 -2.45
N ILE A 222 3.18 -22.42 -2.72
CA ILE A 222 1.86 -22.47 -2.10
C ILE A 222 1.13 -23.77 -2.50
N GLY A 223 1.16 -24.12 -3.79
CA GLY A 223 0.53 -25.33 -4.33
C GLY A 223 1.09 -26.63 -3.77
N VAL A 224 2.42 -26.74 -3.61
CA VAL A 224 3.08 -27.88 -2.95
C VAL A 224 2.58 -28.03 -1.52
N THR A 225 2.47 -26.91 -0.80
CA THR A 225 2.03 -26.89 0.59
C THR A 225 0.57 -27.29 0.75
N ALA A 226 -0.31 -26.74 -0.10
CA ALA A 226 -1.73 -27.11 -0.16
C ALA A 226 -1.97 -28.54 -0.68
N GLY A 227 -1.02 -29.09 -1.45
CA GLY A 227 -1.06 -30.42 -2.03
C GLY A 227 -0.59 -31.55 -1.11
N ASP A 228 -0.14 -31.25 0.12
CA ASP A 228 0.38 -32.25 1.05
C ASP A 228 -0.66 -33.34 1.35
N ARG A 229 -0.26 -34.60 1.17
CA ARG A 229 -1.14 -35.77 1.32
C ARG A 229 -1.74 -35.92 2.72
N THR A 230 -1.06 -35.42 3.75
CA THR A 230 -1.53 -35.49 5.14
C THR A 230 -2.81 -34.67 5.35
N LEU A 231 -3.00 -33.60 4.56
CA LEU A 231 -4.20 -32.76 4.58
C LEU A 231 -5.46 -33.50 4.10
N ARG A 232 -5.31 -34.67 3.45
CA ARG A 232 -6.42 -35.54 3.04
C ARG A 232 -6.92 -36.46 4.14
N ALA A 233 -6.24 -36.51 5.29
CA ALA A 233 -6.69 -37.31 6.42
C ALA A 233 -8.10 -36.86 6.87
N PRO A 234 -9.05 -37.78 7.12
CA PRO A 234 -10.43 -37.41 7.43
C PRO A 234 -10.58 -36.45 8.62
N ALA A 235 -9.79 -36.62 9.68
CA ALA A 235 -9.80 -35.74 10.85
C ALA A 235 -9.33 -34.32 10.50
N VAL A 236 -8.31 -34.18 9.66
CA VAL A 236 -7.82 -32.89 9.19
C VAL A 236 -8.86 -32.22 8.31
N ARG A 237 -9.44 -32.94 7.35
CA ARG A 237 -10.52 -32.41 6.48
C ARG A 237 -11.71 -31.92 7.30
N GLN A 238 -12.18 -32.71 8.26
CA GLN A 238 -13.28 -32.30 9.13
C GLN A 238 -12.94 -31.05 9.96
N ALA A 239 -11.70 -30.94 10.46
CA ALA A 239 -11.25 -29.77 11.20
C ALA A 239 -11.14 -28.52 10.30
N LEU A 240 -10.61 -28.67 9.08
CA LEU A 240 -10.55 -27.61 8.08
C LEU A 240 -11.95 -27.12 7.70
N ASP A 241 -12.89 -28.03 7.41
CA ASP A 241 -14.26 -27.66 7.05
C ASP A 241 -14.90 -26.78 8.12
N ARG A 242 -14.68 -27.09 9.42
CA ARG A 242 -15.10 -26.24 10.54
C ARG A 242 -14.38 -24.89 10.56
N CYS A 243 -13.08 -24.86 10.29
CA CYS A 243 -12.29 -23.62 10.26
C CYS A 243 -12.67 -22.69 9.10
N THR A 244 -13.21 -23.22 8.00
CA THR A 244 -13.65 -22.42 6.84
C THR A 244 -15.01 -21.74 7.00
N ALA A 245 -15.73 -22.02 8.10
CA ALA A 245 -16.97 -21.36 8.47
C ALA A 245 -16.70 -19.93 9.02
N PRO A 246 -17.72 -19.04 9.09
CA PRO A 246 -17.54 -17.67 9.58
C PRO A 246 -16.91 -17.54 10.98
N ASN A 247 -17.29 -18.42 11.91
CA ASN A 247 -16.70 -18.51 13.25
C ASN A 247 -15.57 -19.56 13.35
N GLY A 248 -15.01 -19.99 12.23
CA GLY A 248 -14.10 -21.13 12.17
C GLY A 248 -12.79 -20.95 12.94
N TYR A 249 -12.41 -19.72 13.26
CA TYR A 249 -11.27 -19.39 14.13
C TYR A 249 -11.39 -20.02 15.54
N GLU A 250 -12.61 -20.30 16.02
CA GLU A 250 -12.84 -21.00 17.29
C GLU A 250 -12.38 -22.47 17.26
N HIS A 251 -12.12 -23.02 16.08
CA HIS A 251 -11.78 -24.43 15.87
C HIS A 251 -10.29 -24.68 15.58
N LEU A 252 -9.43 -23.65 15.70
CA LEU A 252 -8.00 -23.73 15.40
C LEU A 252 -7.25 -24.78 16.24
N ALA A 253 -7.56 -24.89 17.54
CA ALA A 253 -6.92 -25.89 18.40
C ALA A 253 -7.17 -27.32 17.91
N ALA A 254 -8.41 -27.63 17.50
CA ALA A 254 -8.76 -28.93 16.95
C ALA A 254 -8.06 -29.21 15.60
N LEU A 255 -7.84 -28.17 14.80
CA LEU A 255 -7.05 -28.29 13.57
C LEU A 255 -5.56 -28.55 13.87
N ALA A 256 -4.96 -27.82 14.82
CA ALA A 256 -3.57 -28.02 15.24
C ALA A 256 -3.33 -29.46 15.75
N ASP A 257 -4.25 -29.97 16.57
CA ASP A 257 -4.19 -31.35 17.08
C ASP A 257 -4.28 -32.37 15.93
N ALA A 258 -5.21 -32.17 15.01
CA ALA A 258 -5.40 -33.06 13.85
C ALA A 258 -4.16 -33.08 12.94
N LEU A 259 -3.57 -31.90 12.66
CA LEU A 259 -2.34 -31.77 11.86
C LEU A 259 -1.14 -32.45 12.55
N SER A 260 -0.99 -32.23 13.86
CA SER A 260 0.08 -32.86 14.66
C SER A 260 -0.04 -34.38 14.66
N ALA A 261 -1.26 -34.91 14.82
CA ALA A 261 -1.52 -36.36 14.86
C ALA A 261 -1.19 -37.07 13.55
N VAL A 262 -1.28 -36.39 12.41
CA VAL A 262 -0.91 -36.95 11.09
C VAL A 262 0.53 -36.64 10.69
N GLY A 263 1.29 -35.97 11.56
CA GLY A 263 2.69 -35.62 11.31
C GLY A 263 2.87 -34.55 10.23
N TYR A 264 1.95 -33.61 10.10
CA TYR A 264 2.16 -32.43 9.24
C TYR A 264 3.27 -31.56 9.85
N THR A 265 4.23 -31.12 9.03
CA THR A 265 5.50 -30.56 9.51
C THR A 265 5.84 -29.18 8.96
N GLN A 266 4.97 -28.53 8.17
CA GLN A 266 5.27 -27.18 7.70
C GLN A 266 5.22 -26.21 8.90
N PRO A 267 6.37 -25.64 9.33
CA PRO A 267 6.48 -25.00 10.65
C PRO A 267 5.69 -23.70 10.76
N VAL A 268 5.59 -22.95 9.66
CA VAL A 268 4.91 -21.65 9.62
C VAL A 268 3.41 -21.81 9.74
N LEU A 269 2.84 -22.76 9.01
CA LEU A 269 1.42 -23.08 9.08
C LEU A 269 1.05 -23.74 10.41
N MET A 270 1.92 -24.62 10.93
CA MET A 270 1.73 -25.19 12.27
C MET A 270 1.72 -24.11 13.35
N ARG A 271 2.66 -23.16 13.31
CA ARG A 271 2.68 -22.01 14.23
C ARG A 271 1.44 -21.15 14.06
N ALA A 272 1.09 -20.78 12.83
CA ALA A 272 -0.05 -19.92 12.52
C ALA A 272 -1.39 -20.48 13.01
N VAL A 273 -1.55 -21.81 13.02
CA VAL A 273 -2.78 -22.45 13.53
C VAL A 273 -2.71 -22.66 15.04
N ALA A 274 -1.57 -23.11 15.59
CA ALA A 274 -1.47 -23.47 17.01
C ALA A 274 -1.33 -22.25 17.93
N GLN A 275 -0.59 -21.23 17.50
CA GLN A 275 -0.22 -20.04 18.28
C GLN A 275 -0.15 -18.79 17.38
N PRO A 276 -1.26 -18.40 16.72
CA PRO A 276 -1.29 -17.19 15.92
C PRO A 276 -0.98 -15.95 16.76
N SER A 277 -0.14 -15.05 16.25
CA SER A 277 0.03 -13.72 16.86
C SER A 277 -1.13 -12.79 16.53
N HIS A 278 -1.85 -13.07 15.43
CA HIS A 278 -3.05 -12.36 15.04
C HIS A 278 -4.03 -13.30 14.33
N ARG A 279 -5.34 -13.02 14.41
CA ARG A 279 -6.37 -13.82 13.73
C ARG A 279 -6.12 -13.93 12.21
N ALA A 280 -5.53 -12.90 11.61
CA ALA A 280 -5.19 -12.87 10.19
C ALA A 280 -4.10 -13.88 9.82
N GLU A 281 -3.14 -14.14 10.72
CA GLU A 281 -2.09 -15.17 10.53
C GLU A 281 -2.73 -16.57 10.45
N ALA A 282 -3.68 -16.88 11.34
CA ALA A 282 -4.42 -18.13 11.26
C ALA A 282 -5.30 -18.22 10.00
N CYS A 283 -5.86 -17.08 9.55
CA CYS A 283 -6.80 -17.03 8.42
C CYS A 283 -6.14 -17.50 7.11
N TRP A 284 -5.02 -16.91 6.70
CA TRP A 284 -4.34 -17.33 5.47
C TRP A 284 -3.77 -18.76 5.58
N ALA A 285 -3.39 -19.18 6.79
CA ALA A 285 -2.91 -20.53 7.02
C ALA A 285 -4.03 -21.55 6.76
N VAL A 286 -5.23 -21.30 7.28
CA VAL A 286 -6.42 -22.12 7.01
C VAL A 286 -6.80 -22.09 5.52
N GLU A 287 -6.74 -20.93 4.85
CA GLU A 287 -6.96 -20.86 3.39
C GLU A 287 -6.00 -21.80 2.64
N THR A 288 -4.71 -21.70 2.95
CA THR A 288 -3.65 -22.49 2.29
C THR A 288 -3.84 -23.99 2.54
N LEU A 289 -4.08 -24.39 3.80
CA LEU A 289 -4.29 -25.79 4.18
C LEU A 289 -5.59 -26.37 3.59
N SER A 290 -6.61 -25.52 3.38
CA SER A 290 -7.90 -25.95 2.82
C SER A 290 -7.90 -25.97 1.28
N GLY A 291 -6.91 -25.34 0.64
CA GLY A 291 -6.89 -25.10 -0.80
C GLY A 291 -7.91 -24.06 -1.26
N LEU A 292 -8.32 -23.15 -0.39
CA LEU A 292 -9.21 -22.05 -0.75
C LEU A 292 -8.44 -21.00 -1.57
N PRO A 293 -9.12 -20.28 -2.48
CA PRO A 293 -8.61 -19.07 -3.08
C PRO A 293 -8.09 -18.07 -2.04
N GLN A 294 -7.01 -17.40 -2.42
CA GLN A 294 -6.34 -16.37 -1.63
C GLN A 294 -7.32 -15.25 -1.22
N GLY A 295 -7.39 -14.98 0.09
CA GLY A 295 -8.21 -13.90 0.66
C GLY A 295 -9.70 -14.23 0.77
N GLU A 296 -10.15 -15.42 0.38
CA GLU A 296 -11.58 -15.80 0.43
C GLU A 296 -12.12 -15.94 1.86
N LEU A 297 -11.29 -16.39 2.80
CA LEU A 297 -11.69 -16.62 4.19
C LEU A 297 -11.66 -15.34 5.01
N VAL A 298 -10.86 -14.34 4.61
CA VAL A 298 -10.74 -13.05 5.30
C VAL A 298 -12.12 -12.40 5.55
N PRO A 299 -12.97 -12.12 4.54
CA PRO A 299 -14.28 -11.49 4.77
C PRO A 299 -15.22 -12.39 5.59
N ARG A 300 -15.07 -13.73 5.54
CA ARG A 300 -15.90 -14.64 6.34
C ARG A 300 -15.58 -14.54 7.83
N TRP A 301 -14.30 -14.38 8.15
CA TRP A 301 -13.84 -14.28 9.52
C TRP A 301 -14.04 -12.86 10.06
N PHE A 302 -13.58 -11.85 9.33
CA PHE A 302 -13.56 -10.48 9.83
C PHE A 302 -14.89 -9.74 9.60
N GLY A 303 -15.75 -10.25 8.72
CA GLY A 303 -16.91 -9.51 8.25
C GLY A 303 -16.51 -8.37 7.33
N PRO A 304 -17.44 -7.42 7.07
CA PRO A 304 -17.13 -6.22 6.32
C PRO A 304 -16.00 -5.43 6.99
N SER A 305 -15.03 -5.00 6.21
CA SER A 305 -14.02 -4.06 6.63
C SER A 305 -14.68 -2.75 7.07
N PRO A 306 -14.14 -2.05 8.08
CA PRO A 306 -14.58 -0.69 8.37
C PRO A 306 -14.37 0.28 7.19
N LEU A 307 -13.55 -0.10 6.19
CA LEU A 307 -13.34 0.64 4.94
C LEU A 307 -14.14 0.07 3.76
N ALA A 308 -14.97 -0.95 3.93
CA ALA A 308 -15.68 -1.62 2.83
C ALA A 308 -16.53 -0.67 1.97
N GLY A 309 -17.12 0.34 2.62
CA GLY A 309 -17.90 1.40 1.98
C GLY A 309 -17.18 2.74 1.97
N SER A 310 -15.88 2.77 2.28
CA SER A 310 -15.11 4.00 2.21
C SER A 310 -14.87 4.39 0.77
N GLU A 311 -15.10 5.67 0.51
CA GLU A 311 -14.84 6.29 -0.77
C GLU A 311 -13.76 7.34 -0.56
N SER A 312 -12.87 7.45 -1.55
CA SER A 312 -11.87 8.50 -1.57
C SER A 312 -11.93 9.19 -2.93
N TRP A 313 -11.75 10.52 -2.91
CA TRP A 313 -11.68 11.33 -4.11
C TRP A 313 -10.40 12.12 -4.08
N ARG A 314 -9.64 12.03 -5.18
CA ARG A 314 -8.53 12.92 -5.43
C ARG A 314 -9.02 14.07 -6.29
N LEU A 315 -8.81 15.29 -5.81
CA LEU A 315 -9.17 16.51 -6.51
C LEU A 315 -7.91 17.32 -6.78
N SER A 316 -7.90 18.01 -7.91
CA SER A 316 -6.88 19.01 -8.23
C SER A 316 -7.48 20.40 -8.12
N LEU A 317 -6.81 21.28 -7.39
CA LEU A 317 -7.20 22.67 -7.20
C LEU A 317 -6.12 23.59 -7.76
N THR A 318 -6.47 24.35 -8.80
CA THR A 318 -5.60 25.36 -9.38
C THR A 318 -5.97 26.74 -8.84
N LEU A 319 -4.98 27.45 -8.29
CA LEU A 319 -5.09 28.80 -7.75
C LEU A 319 -4.27 29.77 -8.62
N PRO A 320 -4.89 30.78 -9.26
CA PRO A 320 -4.14 31.79 -9.99
C PRO A 320 -3.24 32.61 -9.05
N GLY A 321 -1.97 32.75 -9.43
CA GLY A 321 -0.93 33.46 -8.67
C GLY A 321 -0.91 34.97 -8.91
N ALA A 322 -1.60 35.46 -9.94
CA ALA A 322 -1.69 36.89 -10.23
C ALA A 322 -2.31 37.66 -9.05
N GLU A 323 -1.66 38.74 -8.63
CA GLU A 323 -2.08 39.60 -7.51
C GLU A 323 -2.14 38.90 -6.14
N ARG A 324 -1.53 37.71 -6.00
CA ARG A 324 -1.46 36.98 -4.73
C ARG A 324 -0.10 37.16 -4.05
N PRO A 325 -0.06 37.11 -2.71
CA PRO A 325 1.20 37.07 -1.97
C PRO A 325 2.06 35.87 -2.36
N TRP A 326 3.39 36.04 -2.21
CA TRP A 326 4.32 34.90 -2.19
C TRP A 326 3.86 33.89 -1.13
N ARG A 327 3.80 32.60 -1.49
CA ARG A 327 3.28 31.47 -0.66
C ARG A 327 1.76 31.46 -0.43
N PHE A 328 0.97 32.15 -1.24
CA PHE A 328 -0.49 32.08 -1.13
C PHE A 328 -1.03 30.64 -1.26
N GLY A 329 -0.56 29.86 -2.24
CA GLY A 329 -0.95 28.45 -2.39
C GLY A 329 -0.63 27.61 -1.16
N GLN A 330 0.57 27.79 -0.57
CA GLN A 330 0.99 27.08 0.65
C GLN A 330 0.07 27.41 1.84
N GLN A 331 -0.24 28.68 2.06
CA GLN A 331 -1.15 29.09 3.13
C GLN A 331 -2.55 28.48 2.97
N VAL A 332 -3.08 28.48 1.74
CA VAL A 332 -4.39 27.88 1.45
C VAL A 332 -4.37 26.36 1.65
N ALA A 333 -3.29 25.68 1.24
CA ALA A 333 -3.13 24.24 1.44
C ALA A 333 -3.09 23.88 2.93
N GLU A 334 -2.33 24.60 3.75
CA GLU A 334 -2.25 24.38 5.20
C GLU A 334 -3.61 24.55 5.90
N GLU A 335 -4.38 25.59 5.55
CA GLU A 335 -5.71 25.84 6.11
C GLU A 335 -6.73 24.79 5.64
N LEU A 336 -6.69 24.41 4.35
CA LEU A 336 -7.52 23.32 3.81
C LEU A 336 -7.22 22.00 4.50
N SER A 337 -5.95 21.64 4.63
CA SER A 337 -5.51 20.38 5.24
C SER A 337 -6.00 20.31 6.69
N THR A 338 -5.75 21.37 7.47
CA THR A 338 -6.22 21.48 8.86
C THR A 338 -7.74 21.29 8.94
N ALA A 339 -8.52 22.01 8.14
CA ALA A 339 -9.98 21.94 8.21
C ALA A 339 -10.56 20.60 7.75
N LEU A 340 -9.94 19.96 6.76
CA LEU A 340 -10.32 18.62 6.30
C LEU A 340 -9.96 17.55 7.35
N GLN A 341 -8.79 17.65 7.97
CA GLN A 341 -8.36 16.74 9.04
C GLN A 341 -9.25 16.87 10.28
N GLU A 342 -9.57 18.10 10.72
CA GLU A 342 -10.50 18.36 11.84
C GLU A 342 -11.90 17.77 11.59
N ALA A 343 -12.34 17.75 10.33
CA ALA A 343 -13.60 17.15 9.93
C ALA A 343 -13.51 15.62 9.72
N GLY A 344 -12.31 15.03 9.76
CA GLY A 344 -12.08 13.63 9.43
C GLY A 344 -12.25 13.30 7.93
N LEU A 345 -12.20 14.31 7.07
CA LEU A 345 -12.54 14.23 5.65
C LEU A 345 -11.33 14.15 4.72
N GLY A 346 -10.10 14.26 5.22
CA GLY A 346 -8.89 14.08 4.39
C GLY A 346 -7.88 15.19 4.59
N ARG A 347 -7.16 15.59 3.53
CA ARG A 347 -6.03 16.52 3.60
C ARG A 347 -5.80 17.28 2.28
N ALA A 348 -4.92 18.28 2.35
CA ALA A 348 -4.51 19.10 1.22
C ALA A 348 -3.00 19.33 1.25
N GLU A 349 -2.36 19.35 0.08
CA GLU A 349 -0.94 19.66 -0.05
C GLU A 349 -0.65 20.46 -1.33
N VAL A 350 0.54 21.07 -1.41
CA VAL A 350 0.98 21.78 -2.62
C VAL A 350 1.60 20.77 -3.58
N GLY A 351 0.96 20.56 -4.73
CA GLY A 351 1.47 19.68 -5.79
C GLY A 351 2.49 20.34 -6.70
N GLY A 352 2.49 21.68 -6.79
CA GLY A 352 3.50 22.42 -7.55
C GLY A 352 3.15 23.89 -7.76
N SER A 353 4.07 24.62 -8.39
CA SER A 353 3.87 26.01 -8.80
C SER A 353 4.41 26.25 -10.20
N MET A 354 3.71 27.07 -10.98
CA MET A 354 4.15 27.47 -12.30
C MET A 354 4.64 28.92 -12.27
N SER A 355 5.83 29.14 -12.82
CA SER A 355 6.38 30.48 -13.03
C SER A 355 6.75 30.66 -14.50
N ARG A 356 6.55 31.87 -15.03
CA ARG A 356 6.92 32.21 -16.41
C ARG A 356 7.95 33.34 -16.44
N PRO A 357 8.88 33.33 -17.41
CA PRO A 357 9.80 34.44 -17.58
C PRO A 357 9.06 35.67 -18.14
N GLU A 358 9.22 36.82 -17.49
CA GLU A 358 8.62 38.09 -17.91
C GLU A 358 9.55 39.25 -17.50
N GLY A 359 9.90 40.11 -18.46
CA GLY A 359 10.69 41.34 -18.18
C GLY A 359 12.09 41.11 -17.60
N GLY A 360 12.70 39.93 -17.76
CA GLY A 360 14.00 39.59 -17.17
C GLY A 360 13.94 38.99 -15.76
N GLY A 361 12.75 38.74 -15.23
CA GLY A 361 12.51 37.96 -14.02
C GLY A 361 11.54 36.81 -14.25
N TYR A 362 11.16 36.13 -13.17
CA TYR A 362 10.08 35.13 -13.17
C TYR A 362 8.87 35.71 -12.46
N VAL A 363 7.69 35.50 -13.04
CA VAL A 363 6.40 35.85 -12.45
C VAL A 363 5.67 34.55 -12.12
N HIS A 364 5.21 34.45 -10.87
CA HIS A 364 4.36 33.36 -10.41
C HIS A 364 3.02 33.40 -11.13
N VAL A 365 2.65 32.30 -11.76
CA VAL A 365 1.45 32.19 -12.62
C VAL A 365 0.31 31.55 -11.85
N GLU A 366 0.56 30.41 -11.23
CA GLU A 366 -0.43 29.62 -10.50
C GLU A 366 0.22 28.61 -9.55
N ASP A 367 -0.54 28.23 -8.53
CA ASP A 367 -0.25 27.13 -7.62
C ASP A 367 -1.21 25.97 -7.91
N HIS A 368 -0.71 24.75 -7.89
CA HIS A 368 -1.50 23.52 -7.95
C HIS A 368 -1.50 22.86 -6.58
N LEU A 369 -2.69 22.52 -6.10
CA LEU A 369 -2.91 21.85 -4.83
C LEU A 369 -3.55 20.49 -5.10
N ASP A 370 -3.03 19.48 -4.42
CA ASP A 370 -3.57 18.12 -4.42
C ASP A 370 -4.43 17.94 -3.17
N LEU A 371 -5.66 17.44 -3.38
CA LEU A 371 -6.65 17.30 -2.33
C LEU A 371 -7.12 15.85 -2.27
N LEU A 372 -7.15 15.30 -1.06
CA LEU A 372 -7.76 14.01 -0.77
C LEU A 372 -9.01 14.25 0.07
N ILE A 373 -10.16 13.80 -0.42
CA ILE A 373 -11.44 13.82 0.30
C ILE A 373 -11.91 12.40 0.57
N ARG A 374 -12.44 12.14 1.78
CA ARG A 374 -12.86 10.85 2.31
C ARG A 374 -14.35 10.86 2.60
N ASP A 375 -15.04 9.79 2.23
CA ASP A 375 -16.42 9.38 2.55
C ASP A 375 -17.56 10.39 2.23
N ASP A 376 -17.35 11.70 2.31
CA ASP A 376 -18.34 12.76 2.06
C ASP A 376 -17.75 13.87 1.19
N LEU A 377 -17.76 13.63 -0.14
CA LEU A 377 -17.31 14.59 -1.15
C LEU A 377 -18.04 15.94 -1.03
N ALA A 378 -19.35 15.93 -0.76
CA ALA A 378 -20.15 17.15 -0.72
C ALA A 378 -19.74 18.06 0.44
N LEU A 379 -19.50 17.48 1.62
CA LEU A 379 -19.00 18.23 2.77
C LEU A 379 -17.56 18.71 2.54
N GLY A 380 -16.69 17.87 1.95
CA GLY A 380 -15.33 18.26 1.57
C GLY A 380 -15.30 19.46 0.63
N VAL A 381 -16.09 19.42 -0.46
CA VAL A 381 -16.24 20.54 -1.40
C VAL A 381 -16.79 21.79 -0.72
N THR A 382 -17.70 21.63 0.25
CA THR A 382 -18.21 22.77 1.03
C THR A 382 -17.12 23.43 1.87
N ILE A 383 -16.25 22.64 2.53
CA ILE A 383 -15.10 23.15 3.28
C ILE A 383 -14.14 23.90 2.35
N ILE A 384 -13.80 23.30 1.20
CA ILE A 384 -12.93 23.90 0.19
C ILE A 384 -13.51 25.24 -0.27
N ALA A 385 -14.78 25.25 -0.68
CA ALA A 385 -15.45 26.47 -1.13
C ALA A 385 -15.43 27.55 -0.04
N ARG A 386 -15.71 27.21 1.22
CA ARG A 386 -15.69 28.17 2.33
C ARG A 386 -14.32 28.83 2.52
N ILE A 387 -13.25 28.05 2.50
CA ILE A 387 -11.87 28.57 2.64
C ILE A 387 -11.50 29.41 1.41
N LEU A 388 -11.84 28.98 0.20
CA LEU A 388 -11.57 29.79 -0.99
C LEU A 388 -12.36 31.11 -1.01
N HIS A 389 -13.55 31.17 -0.42
CA HIS A 389 -14.29 32.43 -0.27
C HIS A 389 -13.65 33.36 0.77
N SER A 390 -13.13 32.84 1.90
CA SER A 390 -12.44 33.68 2.90
C SER A 390 -11.19 34.34 2.31
N HIS A 391 -10.52 33.65 1.38
CA HIS A 391 -9.37 34.15 0.63
C HIS A 391 -9.72 34.91 -0.66
N ARG A 392 -11.01 35.11 -0.96
CA ARG A 392 -11.50 35.72 -2.22
C ARG A 392 -10.91 35.07 -3.48
N ALA A 393 -10.74 33.75 -3.45
CA ALA A 393 -10.17 32.94 -4.53
C ALA A 393 -11.21 32.05 -5.23
N ALA A 394 -12.40 31.86 -4.65
CA ALA A 394 -13.40 30.92 -5.16
C ALA A 394 -13.87 31.19 -6.60
N GLU A 395 -13.90 32.46 -7.03
CA GLU A 395 -14.32 32.83 -8.40
C GLU A 395 -13.24 32.57 -9.46
N THR A 396 -11.97 32.49 -9.04
CA THR A 396 -10.81 32.36 -9.92
C THR A 396 -10.16 30.98 -9.84
N ALA A 397 -10.43 30.24 -8.76
CA ALA A 397 -9.93 28.90 -8.56
C ALA A 397 -10.69 27.89 -9.42
N THR A 398 -9.99 26.83 -9.84
CA THR A 398 -10.59 25.71 -10.57
C THR A 398 -10.40 24.44 -9.77
N LEU A 399 -11.50 23.77 -9.41
CA LEU A 399 -11.49 22.48 -8.71
C LEU A 399 -11.98 21.39 -9.67
N ARG A 400 -11.28 20.27 -9.74
CA ARG A 400 -11.56 19.13 -10.64
C ARG A 400 -11.30 17.82 -9.95
N HIS A 401 -11.87 16.73 -10.46
CA HIS A 401 -11.36 15.39 -10.14
C HIS A 401 -9.97 15.22 -10.77
N ALA A 402 -9.04 14.59 -10.05
CA ALA A 402 -7.71 14.31 -10.58
C ALA A 402 -7.82 13.36 -11.79
N GLY A 403 -7.24 13.76 -12.93
CA GLY A 403 -7.34 13.02 -14.20
C GLY A 403 -8.67 13.19 -14.96
N GLU A 404 -9.44 14.24 -14.66
CA GLU A 404 -10.61 14.66 -15.47
C GLU A 404 -10.52 16.15 -15.84
N GLU A 405 -9.97 16.44 -17.02
CA GLU A 405 -9.79 17.82 -17.52
C GLU A 405 -11.09 18.56 -17.87
N ASP A 406 -12.21 17.87 -18.06
CA ASP A 406 -13.43 18.49 -18.59
C ASP A 406 -14.46 18.85 -17.50
N GLU A 407 -14.46 18.19 -16.35
CA GLU A 407 -15.47 18.40 -15.30
C GLU A 407 -14.96 19.34 -14.20
N VAL A 408 -15.51 20.56 -14.15
CA VAL A 408 -15.25 21.53 -13.08
C VAL A 408 -16.26 21.37 -11.96
N ILE A 409 -15.78 21.11 -10.76
CA ILE A 409 -16.59 21.02 -9.55
C ILE A 409 -16.96 22.45 -9.09
N PRO A 410 -18.26 22.78 -8.96
CA PRO A 410 -18.67 24.14 -8.62
C PRO A 410 -18.34 24.50 -7.16
N LEU A 411 -17.54 25.54 -6.98
CA LEU A 411 -17.17 26.10 -5.67
C LEU A 411 -18.22 27.10 -5.16
N ARG A 412 -19.43 26.64 -4.85
CA ARG A 412 -20.51 27.49 -4.32
C ARG A 412 -20.76 27.21 -2.84
N LEU A 413 -21.01 28.26 -2.06
CA LEU A 413 -21.49 28.09 -0.69
C LEU A 413 -22.95 27.56 -0.70
N PRO A 414 -23.30 26.60 0.18
CA PRO A 414 -24.69 26.21 0.36
C PRO A 414 -25.52 27.42 0.82
N THR A 415 -26.69 27.59 0.20
CA THR A 415 -27.65 28.68 0.47
C THR A 415 -28.43 28.50 1.76
#